data_AF-A0A6N1YBL5-F1
#
_entry.id   AF-A0A6N1YBL5-F1
#
_cell.length_a   1.000
_cell.length_b   1.000
_cell.length_c   1.000
_cell.angle_alpha   90.00
_cell.angle_beta   90.00
_cell.angle_gamma   90.00
#
_symmetry.space_group_name_H-M   'P 1'
#
loop_
_entity.id
_entity.type
_entity.pdbx_description
1 polymer ?
#
loop_
_entity_poly.entity_id
_entity_poly.type
_entity_poly.pdbx_seq_one_letter_code
_entity_poly.pdbx_strand_id
1 'polypeptide(L)'
;MKVIENIKTIPKVQKFRYAMIILTSMTLLGPLAFLPQLVGSDDLCGSLCMRRFYLYFPGMTWEDFFVHVNAASIGVMAFSLIMITTLFFGRIWCGYLCPVGGLAELSSRMLNDRWKIEFRSLPQIQIRYGYFGFFLVAMPALGISACSLCNFITIPRLIEAMSGEYRGMMFLVSSVGLVNLGLLLLLGVFASKGRAYCQFMCPIGAADGLVNRLGAKMPFARRIRVAKERCTGCNICARNCMCGAIKMVDRIATVDQVSCMSCHECVDVCDWNALAWTTKPNHKVNEPKRIKKNTEIFPLPDWQAVHFNPVKADAVESAVKTGPAISVLSVFNAMIFLTVISIIIVGSFL
;
A
#
# COMPACT_ATOMS: atom_id res chain seq x y z
N MET A 1 6.18 25.30 -18.61
CA MET A 1 4.87 25.58 -17.97
C MET A 1 3.98 24.34 -17.81
N LYS A 2 3.72 23.53 -18.84
CA LYS A 2 2.90 22.29 -18.75
C LYS A 2 3.30 21.28 -17.65
N VAL A 3 4.61 21.14 -17.37
CA VAL A 3 5.11 20.22 -16.33
C VAL A 3 4.70 20.68 -14.92
N ILE A 4 4.72 21.99 -14.65
CA ILE A 4 4.36 22.56 -13.34
C ILE A 4 2.85 22.44 -13.10
N GLU A 5 2.03 22.63 -14.14
CA GLU A 5 0.58 22.41 -14.07
C GLU A 5 0.25 20.94 -13.80
N ASN A 6 0.92 20.01 -14.48
CA ASN A 6 0.76 18.57 -14.24
C ASN A 6 1.19 18.13 -12.84
N ILE A 7 2.16 18.81 -12.20
CA ILE A 7 2.53 18.54 -10.81
C ILE A 7 1.46 19.08 -9.85
N LYS A 8 0.84 20.22 -10.17
CA LYS A 8 -0.21 20.81 -9.32
C LYS A 8 -1.45 19.91 -9.22
N THR A 9 -1.82 19.21 -10.30
CA THR A 9 -2.98 18.30 -10.34
C THR A 9 -2.80 16.99 -9.55
N ILE A 10 -1.57 16.66 -9.13
CA ILE A 10 -1.31 15.44 -8.33
C ILE A 10 -1.94 15.58 -6.92
N PRO A 11 -2.69 14.56 -6.44
CA PRO A 11 -3.24 14.53 -5.08
C PRO A 11 -2.17 14.70 -3.99
N LYS A 12 -2.54 15.29 -2.85
CA LYS A 12 -1.60 15.53 -1.72
C LYS A 12 -0.94 14.22 -1.24
N VAL A 13 -1.70 13.13 -1.14
CA VAL A 13 -1.20 11.81 -0.71
C VAL A 13 -0.15 11.27 -1.68
N GLN A 14 -0.37 11.41 -2.99
CA GLN A 14 0.59 10.99 -4.00
C GLN A 14 1.84 11.88 -4.02
N LYS A 15 1.70 13.20 -3.83
CA LYS A 15 2.85 14.10 -3.67
C LYS A 15 3.74 13.67 -2.50
N PHE A 16 3.13 13.35 -1.36
CA PHE A 16 3.86 12.82 -0.20
C PHE A 16 4.55 11.50 -0.52
N ARG A 17 3.88 10.58 -1.22
CA ARG A 17 4.47 9.30 -1.65
C ARG A 17 5.71 9.51 -2.54
N TYR A 18 5.62 10.36 -3.55
CA TYR A 18 6.76 10.65 -4.43
C TYR A 18 7.90 11.33 -3.68
N ALA A 19 7.59 12.26 -2.77
CA ALA A 19 8.59 12.90 -1.93
C ALA A 19 9.34 11.86 -1.05
N MET A 20 8.62 10.91 -0.45
CA MET A 20 9.23 9.83 0.33
C MET A 20 10.09 8.90 -0.52
N ILE A 21 9.67 8.58 -1.75
CA ILE A 21 10.47 7.78 -2.67
C ILE A 21 11.78 8.52 -3.02
N ILE A 22 11.70 9.80 -3.36
CA ILE A 22 12.89 10.60 -3.71
C ILE A 22 13.82 10.72 -2.50
N LEU A 23 13.27 11.08 -1.34
CA LEU A 23 14.03 11.19 -0.09
C LEU A 23 14.73 9.86 0.24
N THR A 24 14.01 8.74 0.22
CA THR A 24 14.61 7.43 0.52
C THR A 24 15.60 7.02 -0.55
N SER A 25 15.40 7.38 -1.82
CA SER A 25 16.38 7.11 -2.87
C SER A 25 17.67 7.89 -2.63
N MET A 26 17.58 9.15 -2.24
CA MET A 26 18.75 9.97 -1.89
C MET A 26 19.45 9.48 -0.62
N THR A 27 18.69 9.22 0.45
CA THR A 27 19.22 8.85 1.76
C THR A 27 19.65 7.39 1.85
N LEU A 28 19.05 6.47 1.09
CA LEU A 28 19.40 5.05 1.17
C LEU A 28 20.45 4.69 0.13
N LEU A 29 20.35 5.17 -1.12
CA LEU A 29 21.31 4.78 -2.18
C LEU A 29 22.64 5.54 -2.09
N GLY A 30 22.63 6.81 -1.67
CA GLY A 30 23.85 7.60 -1.50
C GLY A 30 24.77 6.96 -0.46
N PRO A 31 24.36 6.85 0.81
CA PRO A 31 25.14 6.17 1.85
C PRO A 31 25.41 4.70 1.56
N LEU A 32 24.54 3.96 0.85
CA LEU A 32 24.85 2.57 0.46
C LEU A 32 26.07 2.46 -0.46
N ALA A 33 26.32 3.46 -1.32
CA ALA A 33 27.50 3.47 -2.18
C ALA A 33 28.79 3.68 -1.37
N PHE A 34 28.74 4.49 -0.31
CA PHE A 34 29.92 4.82 0.51
C PHE A 34 30.10 3.91 1.75
N LEU A 35 29.06 3.19 2.17
CA LEU A 35 29.05 2.30 3.34
C LEU A 35 30.12 1.19 3.32
N PRO A 36 30.40 0.52 2.18
CA PRO A 36 31.47 -0.49 2.11
C PRO A 36 32.85 0.08 2.44
N GLN A 37 33.11 1.32 2.02
CA GLN A 37 34.38 2.01 2.28
C GLN A 37 34.54 2.33 3.78
N LEU A 38 33.43 2.66 4.47
CA LEU A 38 33.41 2.96 5.91
C LEU A 38 33.54 1.72 6.81
N VAL A 39 33.04 0.56 6.36
CA VAL A 39 33.05 -0.69 7.15
C VAL A 39 34.31 -1.53 6.90
N GLY A 40 35.21 -1.08 6.02
CA GLY A 40 36.44 -1.82 5.69
C GLY A 40 36.17 -3.18 5.05
N SER A 41 34.96 -3.39 4.53
CA SER A 41 34.56 -4.60 3.82
C SER A 41 34.48 -4.28 2.33
N ASP A 42 35.23 -5.02 1.52
CA ASP A 42 35.35 -4.77 0.08
C ASP A 42 34.05 -4.93 -0.74
N ASP A 43 32.96 -5.42 -0.12
CA ASP A 43 31.71 -5.72 -0.81
C ASP A 43 30.43 -5.36 -0.02
N LEU A 44 29.43 -4.80 -0.72
CA LEU A 44 28.01 -4.74 -0.27
C LEU A 44 27.39 -6.14 -0.06
N CYS A 45 28.10 -7.20 -0.43
CA CYS A 45 27.76 -8.61 -0.23
C CYS A 45 28.34 -9.19 1.09
N GLY A 46 29.09 -8.38 1.86
CA GLY A 46 29.62 -8.73 3.18
C GLY A 46 28.59 -8.58 4.32
N SER A 47 28.99 -7.98 5.44
CA SER A 47 28.19 -7.81 6.66
C SER A 47 26.97 -6.88 6.51
N LEU A 48 27.03 -5.97 5.54
CA LEU A 48 25.97 -5.02 5.20
C LEU A 48 24.89 -5.59 4.28
N CYS A 49 25.05 -6.83 3.82
CA CYS A 49 24.14 -7.39 2.84
C CYS A 49 22.77 -7.68 3.47
N MET A 50 21.75 -6.91 3.07
CA MET A 50 20.36 -7.13 3.50
C MET A 50 19.77 -8.52 3.18
N ARG A 51 20.51 -9.38 2.47
CA ARG A 51 20.03 -10.57 1.77
C ARG A 51 20.82 -11.83 2.06
N ARG A 52 21.94 -11.74 2.79
CA ARG A 52 22.87 -12.85 3.05
C ARG A 52 22.34 -13.92 4.02
N PHE A 53 21.25 -13.63 4.74
CA PHE A 53 20.62 -14.55 5.67
C PHE A 53 19.88 -15.74 5.03
N TYR A 54 19.82 -15.81 3.68
CA TYR A 54 19.20 -16.90 2.93
C TYR A 54 20.20 -17.71 2.07
N LEU A 55 21.49 -17.73 2.43
CA LEU A 55 22.47 -18.60 1.77
C LEU A 55 22.46 -19.98 2.45
N TYR A 56 21.85 -20.97 1.80
CA TYR A 56 21.90 -22.37 2.22
C TYR A 56 22.51 -23.22 1.11
N PHE A 57 23.76 -23.65 1.25
CA PHE A 57 24.38 -24.53 0.26
C PHE A 57 24.16 -26.00 0.64
N PRO A 58 24.00 -26.91 -0.34
CA PRO A 58 23.90 -28.34 -0.07
C PRO A 58 25.17 -28.83 0.66
N GLY A 59 25.00 -29.38 1.86
CA GLY A 59 26.10 -29.84 2.73
C GLY A 59 26.43 -28.91 3.91
N MET A 60 25.75 -27.77 4.05
CA MET A 60 25.94 -26.83 5.16
C MET A 60 25.32 -27.33 6.46
N THR A 61 26.04 -27.23 7.57
CA THR A 61 25.52 -27.56 8.91
C THR A 61 24.63 -26.43 9.45
N TRP A 62 23.79 -26.71 10.45
CA TRP A 62 22.98 -25.66 11.10
C TRP A 62 23.84 -24.57 11.75
N GLU A 63 25.06 -24.91 12.18
CA GLU A 63 26.00 -23.95 12.78
C GLU A 63 26.51 -22.94 11.74
N ASP A 64 26.90 -23.41 10.57
CA ASP A 64 27.34 -22.56 9.45
C ASP A 64 26.22 -21.59 9.00
N PHE A 65 24.98 -22.06 9.02
CA PHE A 65 23.82 -21.22 8.73
C PHE A 65 23.70 -20.08 9.74
N PHE A 66 23.79 -20.36 11.05
CA PHE A 66 23.73 -19.31 12.08
C PHE A 66 24.92 -18.34 12.01
N VAL A 67 26.11 -18.82 11.65
CA VAL A 67 27.27 -17.94 11.41
C VAL A 67 26.98 -16.97 10.26
N HIS A 68 26.38 -17.43 9.17
CA HIS A 68 25.98 -16.56 8.06
C HIS A 68 24.85 -15.58 8.41
N VAL A 69 23.87 -16.00 9.21
CA VAL A 69 22.79 -15.14 9.70
C VAL A 69 23.34 -14.05 10.63
N ASN A 70 24.22 -14.42 11.58
CA ASN A 70 24.86 -13.48 12.50
C ASN A 70 25.79 -12.50 11.77
N ALA A 71 26.55 -12.97 10.79
CA ALA A 71 27.37 -12.11 9.93
C ALA A 71 26.53 -11.09 9.14
N ALA A 72 25.26 -11.40 8.85
CA ALA A 72 24.32 -10.56 8.12
C ALA A 72 23.27 -9.88 9.02
N SER A 73 23.60 -9.63 10.29
CA SER A 73 22.67 -9.15 11.33
C SER A 73 21.91 -7.87 10.93
N ILE A 74 22.60 -6.88 10.35
CA ILE A 74 21.99 -5.63 9.84
C ILE A 74 20.90 -5.94 8.81
N GLY A 75 21.16 -6.91 7.94
CA GLY A 75 20.22 -7.33 6.91
C GLY A 75 19.01 -8.06 7.44
N VAL A 76 19.21 -8.96 8.40
CA VAL A 76 18.14 -9.66 9.11
C VAL A 76 17.26 -8.66 9.84
N MET A 77 17.86 -7.67 10.51
CA MET A 77 17.12 -6.62 11.21
C MET A 77 16.29 -5.78 10.23
N ALA A 78 16.88 -5.32 9.13
CA ALA A 78 16.17 -4.55 8.11
C ALA A 78 15.01 -5.34 7.49
N PHE A 79 15.25 -6.60 7.11
CA PHE A 79 14.20 -7.46 6.55
C PHE A 79 13.09 -7.73 7.57
N SER A 80 13.45 -8.04 8.82
CA SER A 80 12.49 -8.27 9.90
C SER A 80 11.64 -7.03 10.17
N LEU A 81 12.26 -5.84 10.17
CA LEU A 81 11.55 -4.57 10.28
C LEU A 81 10.57 -4.36 9.12
N ILE A 82 10.98 -4.69 7.88
CA ILE A 82 10.09 -4.63 6.71
C ILE A 82 8.92 -5.60 6.89
N MET A 83 9.16 -6.85 7.29
CA MET A 83 8.09 -7.83 7.51
C MET A 83 7.13 -7.41 8.62
N ILE A 84 7.66 -6.92 9.75
CA ILE A 84 6.86 -6.42 10.88
C ILE A 84 6.00 -5.23 10.44
N THR A 85 6.59 -4.24 9.77
CA THR A 85 5.82 -3.08 9.27
C THR A 85 4.78 -3.50 8.24
N THR A 86 5.10 -4.45 7.35
CA THR A 86 4.16 -5.04 6.40
C THR A 86 2.98 -5.73 7.10
N LEU A 87 3.24 -6.38 8.22
CA LEU A 87 2.23 -7.08 9.01
C LEU A 87 1.15 -6.12 9.54
N PHE A 88 1.54 -4.93 10.01
CA PHE A 88 0.62 -3.94 10.62
C PHE A 88 0.01 -2.95 9.62
N PHE A 89 0.77 -2.51 8.62
CA PHE A 89 0.40 -1.39 7.75
C PHE A 89 0.23 -1.79 6.27
N GLY A 90 0.44 -3.07 5.97
CA GLY A 90 0.56 -3.59 4.61
C GLY A 90 1.88 -3.14 3.97
N ARG A 91 2.02 -3.36 2.67
CA ARG A 91 3.28 -3.23 1.94
C ARG A 91 3.74 -1.78 1.67
N ILE A 92 3.69 -0.91 2.69
CA ILE A 92 4.09 0.50 2.61
C ILE A 92 5.56 0.62 2.23
N TRP A 93 6.45 -0.27 2.71
CA TRP A 93 7.85 -0.24 2.31
C TRP A 93 8.00 -0.34 0.79
N CYS A 94 7.37 -1.32 0.16
CA CYS A 94 7.34 -1.46 -1.30
C CYS A 94 6.73 -0.22 -1.99
N GLY A 95 5.67 0.38 -1.44
CA GLY A 95 4.93 1.49 -2.04
C GLY A 95 5.56 2.89 -1.90
N TYR A 96 6.21 3.17 -0.76
CA TYR A 96 6.67 4.51 -0.35
C TYR A 96 8.19 4.63 -0.15
N LEU A 97 8.87 3.55 0.24
CA LEU A 97 10.26 3.63 0.74
C LEU A 97 11.26 2.91 -0.16
N CYS A 98 10.87 1.83 -0.85
CA CYS A 98 11.78 1.02 -1.65
C CYS A 98 12.38 1.85 -2.80
N PRO A 99 13.70 2.13 -2.80
CA PRO A 99 14.31 3.02 -3.80
C PRO A 99 14.40 2.34 -5.18
N VAL A 100 14.57 1.02 -5.22
CA VAL A 100 14.70 0.26 -6.48
C VAL A 100 13.40 0.30 -7.28
N GLY A 101 12.28 -0.05 -6.65
CA GLY A 101 10.98 0.01 -7.30
C GLY A 101 10.49 1.45 -7.47
N GLY A 102 10.81 2.33 -6.51
CA GLY A 102 10.41 3.74 -6.55
C GLY A 102 11.06 4.51 -7.68
N LEU A 103 12.37 4.35 -7.90
CA LEU A 103 13.06 4.97 -9.03
C LEU A 103 12.55 4.44 -10.36
N ALA A 104 12.39 3.12 -10.50
CA ALA A 104 11.83 2.53 -11.72
C ALA A 104 10.43 3.07 -12.04
N GLU A 105 9.58 3.26 -11.02
CA GLU A 105 8.27 3.90 -11.18
C GLU A 105 8.38 5.36 -11.64
N LEU A 106 9.25 6.15 -11.00
CA LEU A 106 9.44 7.56 -11.36
C LEU A 106 9.96 7.68 -12.81
N SER A 107 10.95 6.87 -13.18
CA SER A 107 11.49 6.80 -14.54
C SER A 107 10.42 6.42 -15.57
N SER A 108 9.61 5.39 -15.27
CA SER A 108 8.49 4.98 -16.14
C SER A 108 7.45 6.08 -16.31
N ARG A 109 7.13 6.84 -15.25
CA ARG A 109 6.18 7.96 -15.32
C ARG A 109 6.70 9.14 -16.13
N MET A 110 8.01 9.33 -16.21
CA MET A 110 8.65 10.36 -17.05
C MET A 110 8.70 9.98 -18.53
N LEU A 111 8.65 8.69 -18.87
CA LEU A 111 8.61 8.23 -20.24
C LEU A 111 7.23 8.40 -20.88
N ASN A 112 7.23 8.58 -22.20
CA ASN A 112 6.02 8.67 -23.01
C ASN A 112 5.30 7.31 -23.07
N ASP A 113 3.97 7.33 -23.05
CA ASP A 113 3.12 6.13 -23.00
C ASP A 113 3.32 5.19 -24.20
N ARG A 114 3.79 5.69 -25.35
CA ARG A 114 4.10 4.88 -26.54
C ARG A 114 5.19 3.82 -26.32
N TRP A 115 6.09 4.05 -25.37
CA TRP A 115 7.20 3.14 -25.07
C TRP A 115 6.86 2.17 -23.92
N LYS A 116 5.64 2.23 -23.38
CA LYS A 116 5.25 1.46 -22.20
C LYS A 116 4.60 0.15 -22.62
N ILE A 117 5.07 -0.93 -22.02
CA ILE A 117 4.54 -2.28 -22.20
C ILE A 117 3.60 -2.59 -21.04
N GLU A 118 2.36 -3.02 -21.34
CA GLU A 118 1.39 -3.42 -20.33
C GLU A 118 1.48 -4.92 -20.01
N PHE A 119 1.94 -5.25 -18.80
CA PHE A 119 2.07 -6.63 -18.32
C PHE A 119 0.86 -7.13 -17.53
N ARG A 120 -0.30 -6.47 -17.65
CA ARG A 120 -1.47 -6.74 -16.79
C ARG A 120 -2.12 -8.10 -17.07
N SER A 121 -2.03 -8.60 -18.30
CA SER A 121 -2.59 -9.89 -18.71
C SER A 121 -1.84 -11.11 -18.15
N LEU A 122 -0.59 -10.92 -17.70
CA LEU A 122 0.24 -12.03 -17.25
C LEU A 122 -0.17 -12.55 -15.85
N PRO A 123 -0.03 -13.87 -15.59
CA PRO A 123 -0.32 -14.48 -14.30
C PRO A 123 0.69 -14.08 -13.22
N GLN A 124 0.45 -12.93 -12.59
CA GLN A 124 1.39 -12.27 -11.67
C GLN A 124 1.74 -13.09 -10.43
N ILE A 125 0.75 -13.75 -9.84
CA ILE A 125 0.91 -14.52 -8.62
C ILE A 125 1.74 -15.78 -8.88
N GLN A 126 1.45 -16.49 -9.97
CA GLN A 126 2.16 -17.72 -10.32
C GLN A 126 3.62 -17.45 -10.68
N ILE A 127 3.89 -16.42 -11.49
CA ILE A 127 5.26 -16.05 -11.86
C ILE A 127 6.03 -15.59 -10.62
N ARG A 128 5.43 -14.79 -9.73
CA ARG A 128 6.09 -14.31 -8.50
C ARG A 128 6.51 -15.45 -7.59
N TYR A 129 5.60 -16.37 -7.29
CA TYR A 129 5.90 -17.46 -6.37
C TYR A 129 6.69 -18.58 -7.03
N GLY A 130 6.58 -18.79 -8.34
CA GLY A 130 7.46 -19.67 -9.10
C GLY A 130 8.90 -19.18 -9.08
N TYR A 131 9.12 -17.89 -9.36
CA TYR A 131 10.44 -17.28 -9.23
C TYR A 131 10.95 -17.31 -7.78
N PHE A 132 10.09 -17.06 -6.79
CA PHE A 132 10.47 -17.16 -5.37
C PHE A 132 10.85 -18.59 -4.97
N GLY A 133 10.15 -19.62 -5.47
CA GLY A 133 10.51 -21.02 -5.25
C GLY A 133 11.84 -21.38 -5.90
N PHE A 134 12.05 -20.96 -7.16
CA PHE A 134 13.34 -21.10 -7.85
C PHE A 134 14.47 -20.40 -7.09
N PHE A 135 14.19 -19.20 -6.57
CA PHE A 135 15.12 -18.40 -5.78
C PHE A 135 15.52 -19.08 -4.45
N LEU A 136 14.59 -19.78 -3.79
CA LEU A 136 14.85 -20.46 -2.51
C LEU A 136 15.47 -21.85 -2.67
N VAL A 137 15.20 -22.55 -3.78
CA VAL A 137 15.57 -23.96 -3.94
C VAL A 137 16.65 -24.15 -4.99
N ALA A 138 16.42 -23.67 -6.22
CA ALA A 138 17.30 -23.96 -7.34
C ALA A 138 18.60 -23.13 -7.30
N MET A 139 18.53 -21.85 -6.92
CA MET A 139 19.73 -21.00 -6.81
C MET A 139 20.76 -21.56 -5.82
N PRO A 140 20.37 -21.92 -4.57
CA PRO A 140 21.34 -22.48 -3.64
C PRO A 140 21.79 -23.90 -4.02
N ALA A 141 20.92 -24.71 -4.64
CA ALA A 141 21.29 -26.03 -5.18
C ALA A 141 22.35 -25.95 -6.29
N LEU A 142 22.36 -24.87 -7.08
CA LEU A 142 23.36 -24.61 -8.12
C LEU A 142 24.63 -23.93 -7.59
N GLY A 143 24.73 -23.66 -6.28
CA GLY A 143 25.85 -22.92 -5.70
C GLY A 143 25.89 -21.44 -6.12
N ILE A 144 24.81 -20.92 -6.73
CA ILE A 144 24.74 -19.54 -7.17
C ILE A 144 24.21 -18.68 -6.04
N SER A 145 24.91 -17.59 -5.74
CA SER A 145 24.43 -16.64 -4.73
C SER A 145 23.05 -16.10 -5.13
N ALA A 146 22.10 -16.12 -4.20
CA ALA A 146 20.76 -15.58 -4.42
C ALA A 146 20.77 -14.08 -4.81
N CYS A 147 21.89 -13.39 -4.54
CA CYS A 147 22.10 -12.00 -4.90
C CYS A 147 22.23 -11.76 -6.41
N SER A 148 22.65 -12.77 -7.19
CA SER A 148 22.98 -12.61 -8.62
C SER A 148 21.78 -12.18 -9.47
N LEU A 149 20.55 -12.62 -9.15
CA LEU A 149 19.35 -12.28 -9.93
C LEU A 149 18.45 -11.23 -9.24
N CYS A 150 18.95 -10.62 -8.16
CA CYS A 150 18.20 -9.63 -7.40
C CYS A 150 18.54 -8.23 -7.88
N ASN A 151 17.58 -7.58 -8.56
CA ASN A 151 17.72 -6.24 -9.12
C ASN A 151 17.95 -5.12 -8.07
N PHE A 152 17.89 -5.46 -6.79
CA PHE A 152 18.27 -4.56 -5.70
C PHE A 152 19.78 -4.27 -5.68
N ILE A 153 20.63 -5.08 -6.33
CA ILE A 153 22.06 -4.76 -6.52
C ILE A 153 22.29 -3.75 -7.65
N THR A 154 21.42 -3.74 -8.67
CA THR A 154 21.65 -3.01 -9.92
C THR A 154 21.64 -1.51 -9.73
N ILE A 155 20.68 -0.97 -8.96
CA ILE A 155 20.56 0.48 -8.77
C ILE A 155 21.76 1.06 -8.00
N PRO A 156 22.20 0.48 -6.85
CA PRO A 156 23.45 0.90 -6.20
C PRO A 156 24.66 0.80 -7.13
N ARG A 157 24.86 -0.33 -7.81
CA ARG A 157 26.00 -0.51 -8.74
C ARG A 157 25.96 0.45 -9.93
N LEU A 158 24.78 0.83 -10.38
CA LEU A 158 24.60 1.86 -11.42
C LEU A 158 25.03 3.23 -10.91
N ILE A 159 24.69 3.60 -9.68
CA ILE A 159 25.11 4.86 -9.06
C ILE A 159 26.63 4.87 -8.83
N GLU A 160 27.21 3.77 -8.32
CA GLU A 160 28.66 3.60 -8.19
C GLU A 160 29.36 3.78 -9.55
N ALA A 161 28.85 3.13 -10.61
CA ALA A 161 29.38 3.28 -11.96
C ALA A 161 29.29 4.72 -12.47
N MET A 162 28.18 5.41 -12.22
CA MET A 162 28.01 6.84 -12.56
C MET A 162 28.96 7.75 -11.78
N SER A 163 29.40 7.31 -10.59
CA SER A 163 30.34 8.02 -9.73
C SER A 163 31.80 7.73 -10.10
N GLY A 164 32.04 6.91 -11.12
CA GLY A 164 33.38 6.57 -11.62
C GLY A 164 34.05 5.41 -10.89
N GLU A 165 33.33 4.65 -10.05
CA GLU A 165 33.89 3.48 -9.39
C GLU A 165 34.02 2.29 -10.35
N TYR A 166 35.22 1.74 -10.42
CA TYR A 166 35.56 0.58 -11.26
C TYR A 166 34.69 -0.65 -10.97
N ARG A 167 34.31 -0.88 -9.72
CA ARG A 167 33.47 -2.03 -9.32
C ARG A 167 32.08 -1.96 -9.93
N GLY A 168 31.46 -0.77 -9.92
CA GLY A 168 30.16 -0.54 -10.56
C GLY A 168 30.24 -0.77 -12.07
N MET A 169 31.28 -0.25 -12.72
CA MET A 169 31.52 -0.46 -14.15
C MET A 169 31.70 -1.94 -14.51
N MET A 170 32.52 -2.68 -13.77
CA MET A 170 32.73 -4.12 -13.98
C MET A 170 31.43 -4.91 -13.80
N PHE A 171 30.60 -4.54 -12.81
CA PHE A 171 29.29 -5.14 -12.67
C PHE A 171 28.42 -4.89 -13.91
N LEU A 172 28.33 -3.65 -14.40
CA LEU A 172 27.48 -3.32 -15.57
C LEU A 172 27.88 -4.05 -16.86
N VAL A 173 29.17 -4.35 -17.05
CA VAL A 173 29.67 -5.09 -18.21
C VAL A 173 29.58 -6.61 -18.02
N SER A 174 29.45 -7.09 -16.78
CA SER A 174 29.27 -8.51 -16.51
C SER A 174 27.95 -9.05 -17.08
N SER A 175 27.91 -10.34 -17.41
CA SER A 175 26.69 -11.01 -17.87
C SER A 175 25.53 -10.86 -16.87
N VAL A 176 25.83 -10.94 -15.58
CA VAL A 176 24.87 -10.77 -14.49
C VAL A 176 24.34 -9.34 -14.43
N GLY A 177 25.21 -8.34 -14.58
CA GLY A 177 24.79 -6.94 -14.60
C GLY A 177 23.96 -6.58 -15.82
N LEU A 178 24.34 -7.07 -17.01
CA LEU A 178 23.56 -6.89 -18.24
C LEU A 178 22.15 -7.49 -18.12
N VAL A 179 22.03 -8.70 -17.57
CA VAL A 179 20.71 -9.33 -17.33
C VAL A 179 19.90 -8.50 -16.35
N ASN A 180 20.45 -8.10 -15.19
CA ASN A 180 19.68 -7.33 -14.22
C ASN A 180 19.34 -5.92 -14.71
N LEU A 181 20.22 -5.27 -15.45
CA LEU A 181 19.97 -3.97 -16.08
C LEU A 181 18.87 -4.10 -17.15
N GLY A 182 18.92 -5.16 -17.97
CA GLY A 182 17.85 -5.50 -18.91
C GLY A 182 16.51 -5.71 -18.20
N LEU A 183 16.48 -6.43 -17.08
CA LEU A 183 15.28 -6.61 -16.26
C LEU A 183 14.80 -5.28 -15.66
N LEU A 184 15.70 -4.42 -15.18
CA LEU A 184 15.35 -3.10 -14.64
C LEU A 184 14.73 -2.21 -15.71
N LEU A 185 15.30 -2.21 -16.92
CA LEU A 185 14.78 -1.44 -18.04
C LEU A 185 13.44 -2.00 -18.50
N LEU A 186 13.34 -3.30 -18.76
CA LEU A 186 12.15 -3.93 -19.33
C LEU A 186 10.97 -4.02 -18.34
N LEU A 187 11.23 -4.45 -17.09
CA LEU A 187 10.19 -4.62 -16.05
C LEU A 187 10.07 -3.42 -15.10
N GLY A 188 10.93 -2.42 -15.25
CA GLY A 188 10.87 -1.16 -14.52
C GLY A 188 10.56 -0.01 -15.49
N VAL A 189 11.59 0.54 -16.12
CA VAL A 189 11.49 1.78 -16.91
C VAL A 189 10.46 1.71 -18.04
N PHE A 190 10.47 0.66 -18.86
CA PHE A 190 9.53 0.44 -19.96
C PHE A 190 8.23 -0.25 -19.54
N ALA A 191 8.13 -0.73 -18.29
CA ALA A 191 6.89 -1.31 -17.81
C ALA A 191 5.85 -0.22 -17.53
N SER A 192 4.59 -0.48 -17.86
CA SER A 192 3.47 0.38 -17.47
C SER A 192 3.49 0.60 -15.94
N LYS A 193 3.59 1.87 -15.51
CA LYS A 193 3.66 2.33 -14.10
C LYS A 193 4.90 1.88 -13.33
N GLY A 194 5.88 1.24 -13.98
CA GLY A 194 7.23 0.95 -13.50
C GLY A 194 7.41 0.07 -12.26
N ARG A 195 6.41 -0.77 -11.94
CA ARG A 195 6.46 -1.69 -10.78
C ARG A 195 6.43 -3.17 -11.15
N ALA A 196 6.61 -3.52 -12.43
CA ALA A 196 6.47 -4.90 -12.88
C ALA A 196 7.54 -5.83 -12.28
N TYR A 197 8.80 -5.39 -12.10
CA TYR A 197 9.82 -6.20 -11.41
C TYR A 197 9.39 -6.58 -9.98
N CYS A 198 8.93 -5.60 -9.19
CA CYS A 198 8.41 -5.81 -7.84
C CYS A 198 7.18 -6.73 -7.81
N GLN A 199 6.46 -6.82 -8.93
CA GLN A 199 5.27 -7.62 -9.08
C GLN A 199 5.57 -9.07 -9.52
N PHE A 200 6.62 -9.32 -10.29
CA PHE A 200 6.89 -10.64 -10.87
C PHE A 200 8.13 -11.34 -10.32
N MET A 201 9.20 -10.61 -9.97
CA MET A 201 10.52 -11.21 -9.74
C MET A 201 11.21 -10.74 -8.46
N CYS A 202 10.57 -9.89 -7.66
CA CYS A 202 11.16 -9.46 -6.39
C CYS A 202 10.91 -10.50 -5.28
N PRO A 203 11.95 -11.16 -4.74
CA PRO A 203 11.80 -12.17 -3.69
C PRO A 203 11.32 -11.54 -2.36
N ILE A 204 11.83 -10.34 -2.02
CA ILE A 204 11.34 -9.57 -0.85
C ILE A 204 9.86 -9.25 -1.03
N GLY A 205 9.44 -8.86 -2.25
CA GLY A 205 8.05 -8.60 -2.58
C GLY A 205 7.14 -9.83 -2.53
N ALA A 206 7.69 -11.04 -2.75
CA ALA A 206 6.97 -12.31 -2.60
C ALA A 206 6.73 -12.63 -1.12
N ALA A 207 7.76 -12.49 -0.28
CA ALA A 207 7.65 -12.63 1.17
C ALA A 207 6.68 -11.61 1.77
N ASP A 208 6.86 -10.31 1.45
CA ASP A 208 5.95 -9.23 1.84
C ASP A 208 4.50 -9.50 1.41
N GLY A 209 4.29 -10.08 0.21
CA GLY A 209 2.97 -10.44 -0.28
C GLY A 209 2.26 -11.47 0.62
N LEU A 210 2.99 -12.47 1.11
CA LEU A 210 2.46 -13.46 2.03
C LEU A 210 2.16 -12.85 3.39
N VAL A 211 3.09 -12.05 3.92
CA VAL A 211 2.92 -11.35 5.21
C VAL A 211 1.73 -10.39 5.14
N ASN A 212 1.55 -9.67 4.03
CA ASN A 212 0.40 -8.79 3.85
C ASN A 212 -0.94 -9.55 3.80
N ARG A 213 -0.96 -10.76 3.20
CA ARG A 213 -2.15 -11.63 3.24
C ARG A 213 -2.43 -12.13 4.66
N LEU A 214 -1.40 -12.43 5.43
CA LEU A 214 -1.55 -12.84 6.83
C LEU A 214 -2.04 -11.68 7.70
N GLY A 215 -1.43 -10.50 7.56
CA GLY A 215 -1.90 -9.23 8.13
C GLY A 215 -3.33 -8.93 7.71
N ALA A 216 -3.73 -9.35 6.51
CA ALA A 216 -5.09 -9.20 6.04
C ALA A 216 -6.15 -10.05 6.78
N LYS A 217 -5.76 -10.96 7.67
CA LYS A 217 -6.71 -11.65 8.55
C LYS A 217 -6.81 -10.98 9.92
N MET A 218 -5.86 -10.12 10.27
CA MET A 218 -5.80 -9.52 11.60
C MET A 218 -6.70 -8.27 11.72
N PRO A 219 -7.36 -8.07 12.87
CA PRO A 219 -8.33 -7.00 13.07
C PRO A 219 -7.68 -5.62 13.19
N PHE A 220 -6.46 -5.53 13.74
CA PHE A 220 -5.73 -4.28 13.97
C PHE A 220 -4.87 -3.82 12.78
N ALA A 221 -4.68 -4.66 11.76
CA ALA A 221 -3.84 -4.33 10.61
C ALA A 221 -4.56 -3.41 9.60
N ARG A 222 -3.91 -2.30 9.25
CA ARG A 222 -4.40 -1.30 8.29
C ARG A 222 -3.98 -1.67 6.88
N ARG A 223 -4.94 -1.64 5.95
CA ARG A 223 -4.75 -1.98 4.53
C ARG A 223 -5.85 -1.38 3.68
N ILE A 224 -5.67 -1.41 2.37
CA ILE A 224 -6.72 -0.99 1.44
C ILE A 224 -7.89 -1.97 1.53
N ARG A 225 -9.04 -1.48 1.99
CA ARG A 225 -10.30 -2.22 2.05
C ARG A 225 -11.38 -1.49 1.27
N VAL A 226 -12.35 -2.26 0.78
CA VAL A 226 -13.48 -1.76 -0.01
C VAL A 226 -14.74 -1.84 0.84
N ALA A 227 -15.46 -0.72 0.93
CA ALA A 227 -16.81 -0.68 1.45
C ALA A 227 -17.80 -1.03 0.35
N LYS A 228 -18.40 -2.22 0.46
CA LYS A 228 -19.31 -2.77 -0.55
C LYS A 228 -20.49 -1.84 -0.83
N GLU A 229 -21.09 -1.28 0.22
CA GLU A 229 -22.25 -0.38 0.15
C GLU A 229 -21.99 0.89 -0.68
N ARG A 230 -20.71 1.32 -0.73
CA ARG A 230 -20.27 2.52 -1.45
C ARG A 230 -19.79 2.24 -2.86
N CYS A 231 -19.44 1.00 -3.17
CA CYS A 231 -18.92 0.64 -4.47
C CYS A 231 -20.03 0.65 -5.52
N THR A 232 -19.85 1.44 -6.58
CA THR A 232 -20.80 1.51 -7.71
C THR A 232 -20.39 0.67 -8.91
N GLY A 233 -19.26 -0.04 -8.82
CA GLY A 233 -18.78 -0.89 -9.91
C GLY A 233 -18.15 -0.17 -11.11
N CYS A 234 -17.80 1.12 -10.98
CA CYS A 234 -17.31 1.94 -12.11
C CYS A 234 -15.93 1.54 -12.70
N ASN A 235 -15.23 0.58 -12.08
CA ASN A 235 -13.95 0.01 -12.55
C ASN A 235 -12.76 1.00 -12.67
N ILE A 236 -12.89 2.24 -12.20
CA ILE A 236 -11.81 3.26 -12.26
C ILE A 236 -10.62 2.84 -11.39
N CYS A 237 -10.89 2.33 -10.18
CA CYS A 237 -9.84 1.90 -9.26
C CYS A 237 -8.99 0.74 -9.81
N ALA A 238 -9.60 -0.24 -10.51
CA ALA A 238 -8.85 -1.36 -11.08
C ALA A 238 -7.99 -0.93 -12.27
N ARG A 239 -8.49 -0.03 -13.13
CA ARG A 239 -7.71 0.54 -14.24
C ARG A 239 -6.50 1.34 -13.73
N ASN A 240 -6.67 2.13 -12.67
CA ASN A 240 -5.57 2.90 -12.09
C ASN A 240 -4.66 2.10 -11.15
N CYS A 241 -5.08 0.93 -10.66
CA CYS A 241 -4.24 0.07 -9.83
C CYS A 241 -2.90 -0.26 -10.52
N MET A 242 -1.80 0.02 -9.82
CA MET A 242 -0.43 -0.11 -10.36
C MET A 242 -0.01 -1.56 -10.52
N CYS A 243 -0.43 -2.39 -9.57
CA CYS A 243 -0.06 -3.79 -9.49
C CYS A 243 -1.15 -4.72 -10.03
N GLY A 244 -2.24 -4.18 -10.60
CA GLY A 244 -3.39 -5.01 -11.01
C GLY A 244 -4.04 -5.82 -9.88
N ALA A 245 -3.91 -5.37 -8.63
CA ALA A 245 -4.38 -6.08 -7.45
C ALA A 245 -5.91 -6.02 -7.25
N ILE A 246 -6.62 -5.18 -8.00
CA ILE A 246 -8.07 -4.99 -7.84
C ILE A 246 -8.80 -5.73 -8.97
N LYS A 247 -9.73 -6.61 -8.61
CA LYS A 247 -10.62 -7.32 -9.54
C LYS A 247 -12.06 -6.95 -9.25
N MET A 248 -12.88 -6.86 -10.30
CA MET A 248 -14.32 -6.66 -10.15
C MET A 248 -14.99 -8.02 -10.04
N VAL A 249 -15.63 -8.31 -8.91
CA VAL A 249 -16.41 -9.53 -8.66
C VAL A 249 -17.81 -9.07 -8.29
N ASP A 250 -18.83 -9.54 -9.00
CA ASP A 250 -20.24 -9.14 -8.80
C ASP A 250 -20.46 -7.61 -8.84
N ARG A 251 -19.77 -6.93 -9.75
CA ARG A 251 -19.74 -5.45 -9.86
C ARG A 251 -19.19 -4.72 -8.62
N ILE A 252 -18.59 -5.43 -7.67
CA ILE A 252 -17.92 -4.86 -6.50
C ILE A 252 -16.40 -5.00 -6.66
N ALA A 253 -15.66 -3.94 -6.30
CA ALA A 253 -14.21 -4.00 -6.30
C ALA A 253 -13.71 -4.92 -5.17
N THR A 254 -12.85 -5.86 -5.50
CA THR A 254 -12.19 -6.77 -4.55
C THR A 254 -10.69 -6.59 -4.66
N VAL A 255 -10.02 -6.47 -3.52
CA VAL A 255 -8.58 -6.20 -3.46
C VAL A 255 -7.86 -7.47 -3.06
N ASP A 256 -7.03 -8.01 -3.96
CA ASP A 256 -6.09 -9.07 -3.66
C ASP A 256 -4.93 -8.50 -2.82
N GLN A 257 -4.92 -8.87 -1.54
CA GLN A 257 -3.94 -8.38 -0.57
C GLN A 257 -2.55 -8.96 -0.83
N VAL A 258 -2.40 -10.08 -1.55
CA VAL A 258 -1.07 -10.59 -1.89
C VAL A 258 -0.37 -9.67 -2.90
N SER A 259 -1.15 -9.15 -3.84
CA SER A 259 -0.65 -8.32 -4.94
C SER A 259 -0.63 -6.82 -4.60
N CYS A 260 -1.45 -6.37 -3.67
CA CYS A 260 -1.56 -4.95 -3.28
C CYS A 260 -0.26 -4.42 -2.65
N MET A 261 0.29 -3.32 -3.20
CA MET A 261 1.45 -2.62 -2.64
C MET A 261 1.08 -1.43 -1.72
N SER A 262 -0.19 -1.26 -1.37
CA SER A 262 -0.66 -0.14 -0.53
C SER A 262 -0.19 1.26 -1.01
N CYS A 263 -0.13 1.52 -2.32
CA CYS A 263 0.32 2.80 -2.88
C CYS A 263 -0.72 3.94 -2.87
N HIS A 264 -1.95 3.64 -2.44
CA HIS A 264 -3.08 4.57 -2.28
C HIS A 264 -3.62 5.22 -3.57
N GLU A 265 -3.05 4.95 -4.75
CA GLU A 265 -3.53 5.49 -6.03
C GLU A 265 -5.03 5.16 -6.28
N CYS A 266 -5.48 3.97 -5.85
CA CYS A 266 -6.88 3.55 -5.97
C CYS A 266 -7.84 4.30 -5.02
N VAL A 267 -7.33 4.83 -3.91
CA VAL A 267 -8.10 5.64 -2.95
C VAL A 267 -8.29 7.04 -3.54
N ASP A 268 -7.24 7.62 -4.11
CA ASP A 268 -7.27 8.99 -4.64
C ASP A 268 -8.21 9.15 -5.86
N VAL A 269 -8.37 8.10 -6.66
CA VAL A 269 -9.23 8.12 -7.86
C VAL A 269 -10.67 7.70 -7.60
N CYS A 270 -11.00 7.30 -6.37
CA CYS A 270 -12.33 6.82 -6.03
C CYS A 270 -13.26 7.97 -5.66
N ASP A 271 -14.05 8.46 -6.63
CA ASP A 271 -15.10 9.46 -6.40
C ASP A 271 -16.09 9.10 -5.28
N TRP A 272 -16.28 7.81 -5.01
CA TRP A 272 -17.31 7.29 -4.11
C TRP A 272 -16.81 7.00 -2.69
N ASN A 273 -15.55 7.36 -2.39
CA ASN A 273 -14.89 7.05 -1.11
C ASN A 273 -15.13 5.59 -0.65
N ALA A 274 -15.18 4.67 -1.61
CA ALA A 274 -15.46 3.26 -1.38
C ALA A 274 -14.19 2.49 -1.01
N LEU A 275 -13.01 3.04 -1.31
CA LEU A 275 -11.71 2.48 -0.91
C LEU A 275 -11.08 3.35 0.16
N ALA A 276 -10.60 2.73 1.24
CA ALA A 276 -9.90 3.42 2.31
C ALA A 276 -8.76 2.56 2.86
N TRP A 277 -7.70 3.21 3.34
CA TRP A 277 -6.64 2.55 4.12
C TRP A 277 -7.04 2.51 5.59
N THR A 278 -7.60 1.39 6.03
CA THR A 278 -8.20 1.26 7.36
C THR A 278 -8.07 -0.17 7.90
N THR A 279 -8.34 -0.33 9.19
CA THR A 279 -8.71 -1.62 9.77
C THR A 279 -10.11 -1.97 9.28
N LYS A 280 -11.19 -1.78 10.02
CA LYS A 280 -12.54 -1.97 9.44
C LYS A 280 -12.95 -0.75 8.59
N PRO A 281 -13.68 -0.92 7.48
CA PRO A 281 -14.33 0.20 6.81
C PRO A 281 -15.20 0.94 7.85
N ASN A 282 -14.75 2.11 8.30
CA ASN A 282 -15.46 2.91 9.28
C ASN A 282 -16.08 4.08 8.54
N HIS A 283 -17.28 3.85 8.05
CA HIS A 283 -18.04 4.85 7.32
C HIS A 283 -19.20 5.29 8.20
N LYS A 284 -19.20 6.59 8.54
CA LYS A 284 -20.30 7.18 9.29
C LYS A 284 -21.52 7.29 8.36
N VAL A 285 -22.71 7.07 8.92
CA VAL A 285 -24.00 7.14 8.18
C VAL A 285 -24.19 8.51 7.50
N ASN A 286 -23.67 9.57 8.11
CA ASN A 286 -23.81 10.96 7.65
C ASN A 286 -22.64 11.44 6.77
N GLU A 287 -21.77 10.54 6.29
CA GLU A 287 -20.66 10.94 5.41
C GLU A 287 -21.10 10.79 3.93
N PRO A 288 -20.88 11.81 3.08
CA PRO A 288 -21.36 11.79 1.71
C PRO A 288 -20.74 10.63 0.93
N LYS A 289 -21.59 9.92 0.18
CA LYS A 289 -21.19 8.78 -0.64
C LYS A 289 -20.29 9.22 -1.80
N ARG A 290 -20.40 10.47 -2.25
CA ARG A 290 -19.57 11.06 -3.31
C ARG A 290 -19.47 12.56 -3.15
N ILE A 291 -18.33 13.14 -3.48
CA ILE A 291 -18.15 14.59 -3.62
C ILE A 291 -17.74 14.88 -5.07
N LYS A 292 -18.54 15.66 -5.81
CA LYS A 292 -18.22 16.05 -7.19
C LYS A 292 -18.39 17.56 -7.34
N LYS A 293 -17.33 18.27 -7.75
CA LYS A 293 -17.36 19.74 -7.97
C LYS A 293 -17.97 20.52 -6.77
N ASN A 294 -17.54 20.22 -5.55
CA ASN A 294 -18.08 20.77 -4.29
C ASN A 294 -19.56 20.43 -3.99
N THR A 295 -20.17 19.49 -4.72
CA THR A 295 -21.50 18.96 -4.40
C THR A 295 -21.36 17.62 -3.69
N GLU A 296 -21.91 17.55 -2.48
CA GLU A 296 -21.96 16.33 -1.66
C GLU A 296 -23.21 15.52 -1.99
N ILE A 297 -23.01 14.27 -2.40
CA ILE A 297 -24.09 13.34 -2.75
C ILE A 297 -24.20 12.32 -1.61
N PHE A 298 -25.20 12.54 -0.77
CA PHE A 298 -25.65 11.58 0.24
C PHE A 298 -26.48 10.47 -0.46
N PRO A 299 -26.60 9.26 0.11
CA PRO A 299 -27.62 8.31 -0.37
C PRO A 299 -28.96 9.05 -0.48
N LEU A 300 -29.68 8.85 -1.59
CA LEU A 300 -30.93 9.55 -1.87
C LEU A 300 -31.87 9.41 -0.66
N PRO A 301 -32.53 10.49 -0.20
CA PRO A 301 -33.67 10.33 0.69
C PRO A 301 -34.68 9.40 0.01
N ASP A 302 -35.38 8.57 0.79
CA ASP A 302 -36.54 7.84 0.30
C ASP A 302 -37.48 8.85 -0.35
N TRP A 303 -37.58 8.82 -1.69
CA TRP A 303 -38.51 9.66 -2.40
C TRP A 303 -39.90 9.09 -2.14
N GLN A 304 -40.58 9.60 -1.11
CA GLN A 304 -42.02 9.43 -0.99
C GLN A 304 -42.69 10.40 -1.97
N ALA A 305 -43.58 9.87 -2.80
CA ALA A 305 -44.47 10.70 -3.60
C ALA A 305 -45.38 11.50 -2.64
N VAL A 306 -45.17 12.81 -2.54
CA VAL A 306 -46.13 13.69 -1.90
C VAL A 306 -47.23 13.97 -2.92
N HIS A 307 -48.34 13.24 -2.82
CA HIS A 307 -49.52 13.58 -3.59
C HIS A 307 -50.12 14.86 -3.02
N PHE A 308 -49.93 15.99 -3.72
CA PHE A 308 -50.66 17.21 -3.42
C PHE A 308 -52.11 16.99 -3.82
N ASN A 309 -53.00 16.83 -2.84
CA ASN A 309 -54.43 16.71 -3.08
C ASN A 309 -55.03 18.12 -2.96
N PRO A 310 -55.40 18.80 -4.07
CA PRO A 310 -55.78 20.21 -4.05
C PRO A 310 -57.17 20.46 -3.43
N VAL A 311 -57.88 19.43 -2.95
CA VAL A 311 -59.20 19.58 -2.32
C VAL A 311 -59.05 19.59 -0.80
N LYS A 312 -58.63 20.76 -0.28
CA LYS A 312 -59.02 21.37 1.01
C LYS A 312 -58.04 22.51 1.35
N ALA A 313 -57.96 23.49 0.46
CA ALA A 313 -57.72 24.85 0.89
C ALA A 313 -59.11 25.43 1.14
N ASP A 314 -59.57 25.40 2.40
CA ASP A 314 -60.49 26.36 3.02
C ASP A 314 -60.74 25.95 4.49
N ALA A 315 -60.88 26.96 5.34
CA ALA A 315 -61.01 26.94 6.80
C ALA A 315 -59.70 26.83 7.62
N VAL A 316 -58.88 27.89 7.50
CA VAL A 316 -58.25 28.45 8.70
C VAL A 316 -59.32 29.31 9.38
N GLU A 317 -59.88 28.85 10.52
CA GLU A 317 -59.92 29.67 11.74
C GLU A 317 -60.39 28.89 12.97
N SER A 318 -59.54 28.99 14.01
CA SER A 318 -59.84 28.97 15.45
C SER A 318 -60.76 27.90 16.04
N ALA A 319 -60.17 26.97 16.80
CA ALA A 319 -60.57 26.67 18.19
C ALA A 319 -59.68 25.56 18.79
N VAL A 320 -58.48 25.90 19.26
CA VAL A 320 -57.81 25.07 20.27
C VAL A 320 -58.44 25.43 21.62
N LYS A 321 -59.55 24.78 21.94
CA LYS A 321 -60.16 24.82 23.27
C LYS A 321 -59.46 23.81 24.19
N THR A 322 -58.92 24.37 25.27
CA THR A 322 -58.86 23.85 26.65
C THR A 322 -58.27 22.45 26.89
N GLY A 323 -57.20 22.38 27.69
CA GLY A 323 -56.84 21.16 28.45
C GLY A 323 -57.94 20.77 29.47
N PRO A 324 -57.71 19.84 30.43
CA PRO A 324 -56.48 19.11 30.76
C PRO A 324 -56.68 17.59 30.95
N ALA A 325 -55.58 16.85 31.15
CA ALA A 325 -55.46 15.81 32.19
C ALA A 325 -54.00 15.33 32.24
N ILE A 326 -53.26 15.88 33.19
CA ILE A 326 -51.88 15.47 33.51
C ILE A 326 -51.97 14.07 34.13
N SER A 327 -51.38 13.06 33.49
CA SER A 327 -51.27 11.73 34.07
C SER A 327 -50.27 11.76 35.23
N VAL A 328 -50.70 11.36 36.43
CA VAL A 328 -49.91 11.26 37.67
C VAL A 328 -48.58 10.49 37.49
N LEU A 329 -48.49 9.66 36.44
CA LEU A 329 -47.30 8.89 36.06
C LEU A 329 -46.12 9.74 35.55
N SER A 330 -46.36 10.94 35.01
CA SER A 330 -45.28 11.81 34.50
C SER A 330 -44.56 12.60 35.60
N VAL A 331 -45.26 12.87 36.72
CA VAL A 331 -44.68 13.54 37.89
C VAL A 331 -43.86 12.56 38.74
N PHE A 332 -44.29 11.29 38.82
CA PHE A 332 -43.57 10.25 39.57
C PHE A 332 -42.23 9.86 38.92
N ASN A 333 -42.18 9.79 37.58
CA ASN A 333 -40.94 9.50 36.86
C ASN A 333 -39.93 10.66 36.91
N ALA A 334 -40.41 11.91 36.97
CA ALA A 334 -39.55 13.08 37.16
C ALA A 334 -38.91 13.13 38.56
N MET A 335 -39.63 12.68 39.60
CA MET A 335 -39.09 12.56 40.96
C MET A 335 -38.04 11.45 41.09
N ILE A 336 -38.24 10.29 40.42
CA ILE A 336 -37.24 9.21 40.41
C ILE A 336 -35.95 9.68 39.71
N PHE A 337 -36.06 10.39 38.59
CA PHE A 337 -34.90 10.92 37.86
C PHE A 337 -34.09 11.93 38.70
N LEU A 338 -34.76 12.77 39.48
CA LEU A 338 -34.09 13.70 40.40
C LEU A 338 -33.42 12.98 41.57
N THR A 339 -34.04 11.94 42.15
CA THR A 339 -33.41 11.15 43.24
C THR A 339 -32.21 10.32 42.79
N VAL A 340 -32.22 9.78 41.55
CA VAL A 340 -31.06 9.05 41.00
C VAL A 340 -29.89 9.98 40.72
N ILE A 341 -30.16 11.19 40.23
CA ILE A 341 -29.13 12.23 40.02
C ILE A 341 -28.52 12.65 41.36
N SER A 342 -29.31 12.79 42.43
CA SER A 342 -28.80 13.10 43.77
C SER A 342 -27.89 11.99 44.33
N ILE A 343 -28.20 10.72 44.07
CA ILE A 343 -27.36 9.58 44.52
C ILE A 343 -26.04 9.50 43.73
N ILE A 344 -26.06 9.76 42.42
CA ILE A 344 -24.84 9.73 41.57
C ILE A 344 -23.89 10.89 41.94
N ILE A 345 -24.42 12.07 42.26
CA ILE A 345 -23.62 13.24 42.64
C ILE A 345 -22.97 13.04 44.03
N VAL A 346 -23.67 12.41 44.98
CA VAL A 346 -23.11 12.11 46.32
C VAL A 346 -22.11 10.95 46.29
N GLY A 347 -22.29 9.96 45.41
CA GLY A 347 -21.37 8.83 45.23
C GLY A 347 -20.09 9.14 44.44
N SER A 348 -19.90 10.36 43.97
CA SER A 348 -18.68 10.80 43.27
C SER A 348 -17.68 11.53 44.19
N PHE A 349 -18.02 11.70 45.47
CA PHE A 349 -17.19 12.35 46.50
C PHE A 349 -16.80 11.40 47.67
N LEU A 350 -17.06 10.10 47.49
CA LEU A 350 -16.53 8.95 48.24
C LEU A 350 -15.95 7.97 47.21
#